data_AF-A0A1G1LHK9-F1
#
_entry.id   AF-A0A1G1LHK9-F1
#
_cell.length_a   1.000
_cell.length_b   1.000
_cell.length_c   1.000
_cell.angle_alpha   90.00
_cell.angle_beta   90.00
_cell.angle_gamma   90.00
#
_symmetry.space_group_name_H-M   'P 1'
#
loop_
_entity.id
_entity.type
_entity.pdbx_description
1 polymer ?
#
loop_
_entity_poly.entity_id
_entity_poly.type
_entity_poly.pdbx_seq_one_letter_code
_entity_poly.pdbx_strand_id
1 'polypeptide(L)'
;MMTEKHQITIPKRIAETLGLRKGSLFEVELRRNRIELVPVEVKEKVFTEEEYAKLDKLVREEKGKAVRVTKAFIRRLKKGKR
;
A
#
# COMPACT_ATOMS: atom_id res chain seq x y z
N MET A 1 1.84 21.59 10.21
CA MET A 1 1.53 20.14 10.21
C MET A 1 1.36 19.73 8.77
N MET A 2 2.10 18.73 8.30
CA MET A 2 2.03 18.26 6.92
C MET A 2 0.94 17.18 6.86
N THR A 3 -0.22 17.50 6.31
CA THR A 3 -1.26 16.50 6.02
C THR A 3 -0.91 15.82 4.71
N GLU A 4 -0.65 14.51 4.73
CA GLU A 4 -0.45 13.75 3.50
C GLU A 4 -1.81 13.43 2.87
N LYS A 5 -1.82 13.24 1.55
CA LYS A 5 -3.04 12.94 0.79
C LYS A 5 -3.66 11.63 1.32
N HIS A 6 -4.96 11.64 1.54
CA HIS A 6 -5.75 10.51 2.08
C HIS A 6 -5.47 10.12 3.54
N GLN A 7 -4.89 11.02 4.35
CA GLN A 7 -4.80 10.83 5.80
C GLN A 7 -5.81 11.72 6.52
N ILE A 8 -6.45 11.15 7.56
CA ILE A 8 -7.34 11.87 8.48
C ILE A 8 -6.76 11.81 9.89
N THR A 9 -6.90 12.90 10.63
CA THR A 9 -6.53 12.94 12.05
C THR A 9 -7.78 12.67 12.89
N ILE A 10 -7.72 11.64 13.72
CA ILE A 10 -8.80 11.28 14.64
C ILE A 10 -8.46 11.80 16.04
N PRO A 11 -9.38 12.48 16.74
CA PRO A 11 -9.17 12.92 18.12
C PRO A 11 -8.77 11.76 19.04
N LYS A 12 -7.80 12.02 19.93
CA LYS A 12 -7.20 11.02 20.84
C LYS A 12 -8.25 10.19 21.59
N ARG A 13 -9.27 10.86 22.16
CA ARG A 13 -10.34 10.19 22.91
C ARG A 13 -11.12 9.17 22.08
N ILE A 14 -11.37 9.46 20.79
CA ILE A 14 -12.06 8.56 19.88
C ILE A 14 -11.16 7.39 19.53
N ALA A 15 -9.89 7.66 19.22
CA ALA A 15 -8.91 6.63 18.90
C ALA A 15 -8.71 5.64 20.06
N GLU A 16 -8.60 6.13 21.29
CA GLU A 16 -8.45 5.27 22.49
C GLU A 16 -9.71 4.43 22.75
N THR A 17 -10.89 5.04 22.64
CA THR A 17 -12.17 4.33 22.87
C THR A 17 -12.39 3.21 21.86
N LEU A 18 -11.96 3.42 20.60
CA LEU A 18 -12.11 2.44 19.51
C LEU A 18 -10.86 1.55 19.33
N GLY A 19 -9.83 1.70 20.16
CA GLY A 19 -8.58 0.93 20.07
C GLY A 19 -7.79 1.14 18.77
N LEU A 20 -7.94 2.31 18.12
CA LEU A 20 -7.30 2.61 16.84
C LEU A 20 -5.80 2.84 17.01
N ARG A 21 -5.03 2.34 16.05
CA ARG A 21 -3.56 2.51 16.02
C ARG A 21 -3.17 3.41 14.86
N LYS A 22 -2.00 4.04 14.98
CA LYS A 22 -1.43 4.79 13.86
C LYS A 22 -1.22 3.84 12.68
N GLY A 23 -1.74 4.21 11.51
CA GLY A 23 -1.71 3.37 10.31
C GLY A 23 -2.88 2.41 10.15
N SER A 24 -3.89 2.43 11.04
CA SER A 24 -5.15 1.74 10.80
C SER A 24 -5.79 2.21 9.48
N LEU A 25 -6.29 1.26 8.69
CA LEU A 25 -6.93 1.53 7.40
C LEU A 25 -8.45 1.49 7.53
N PHE A 26 -9.09 2.43 6.84
CA PHE A 26 -10.54 2.55 6.78
C PHE A 26 -10.98 2.78 5.35
N GLU A 27 -12.10 2.17 4.99
CA GLU A 27 -12.88 2.58 3.84
C GLU A 27 -13.74 3.77 4.25
N VAL A 28 -13.81 4.77 3.36
CA VAL A 28 -14.55 6.01 3.60
C VAL A 28 -15.80 5.97 2.74
N GLU A 29 -16.95 5.82 3.38
CA GLU A 29 -18.26 5.90 2.72
C GLU A 29 -18.95 7.23 3.05
N LEU A 30 -19.61 7.81 2.05
CA LEU A 30 -20.49 8.97 2.24
C LEU A 30 -21.94 8.49 2.29
N ARG A 31 -22.57 8.54 3.47
CA ARG A 31 -23.98 8.18 3.64
C ARG A 31 -24.79 9.39 4.08
N ARG A 32 -25.66 9.87 3.18
CA ARG A 32 -26.52 11.05 3.38
C ARG A 32 -25.70 12.30 3.73
N ASN A 33 -25.53 12.58 5.02
CA ASN A 33 -24.84 13.75 5.56
C ASN A 33 -23.78 13.35 6.61
N ARG A 34 -23.24 12.13 6.50
CA ARG A 34 -22.23 11.60 7.42
C ARG A 34 -21.13 10.88 6.64
N ILE A 35 -19.92 10.94 7.18
CA ILE A 35 -18.79 10.13 6.74
C ILE A 35 -18.76 8.90 7.65
N GLU A 36 -18.83 7.72 7.04
CA GLU A 36 -18.68 6.45 7.73
C GLU A 36 -17.26 5.93 7.46
N LEU A 37 -16.55 5.60 8.55
CA LEU A 37 -15.23 5.00 8.50
C LEU A 37 -15.37 3.52 8.84
N VAL A 38 -15.25 2.67 7.83
CA VAL A 38 -15.40 1.22 7.98
C VAL A 38 -14.01 0.61 8.13
N PRO A 39 -13.65 -0.04 9.26
CA PRO A 39 -12.34 -0.66 9.42
C PRO A 39 -12.10 -1.70 8.32
N VAL A 40 -10.93 -1.62 7.67
CA VAL A 40 -10.53 -2.62 6.69
C VAL A 40 -9.67 -3.66 7.37
N GLU A 41 -10.16 -4.90 7.44
CA GLU A 41 -9.30 -6.03 7.74
C GLU A 41 -8.38 -6.29 6.55
N VAL A 42 -7.12 -5.89 6.67
CA VAL A 42 -6.07 -6.31 5.74
C VAL A 42 -5.74 -7.76 6.07
N LYS A 43 -6.52 -8.70 5.54
CA LYS A 43 -6.10 -10.10 5.55
C LYS A 43 -4.89 -10.20 4.65
N GLU A 44 -3.80 -10.76 5.17
CA GLU A 44 -2.70 -11.20 4.31
C GLU A 44 -3.33 -12.11 3.24
N LYS A 45 -3.10 -11.78 1.97
CA LYS A 45 -3.56 -12.63 0.88
C LYS A 45 -2.82 -13.96 1.00
N VAL A 46 -3.50 -14.95 1.57
CA VAL A 46 -3.09 -16.34 1.45
C VAL A 46 -3.45 -16.74 0.03
N PHE A 47 -2.44 -16.87 -0.82
CA PHE A 47 -2.60 -17.33 -2.20
C PHE A 47 -2.85 -18.84 -2.23
N THR A 48 -3.53 -19.33 -3.26
CA THR A 48 -3.63 -20.77 -3.51
C THR A 48 -2.29 -21.32 -3.99
N GLU A 49 -2.08 -22.66 -3.93
CA GLU A 49 -0.86 -23.28 -4.47
C GLU A 49 -0.63 -22.94 -5.95
N GLU A 50 -1.71 -22.83 -6.74
CA GLU A 50 -1.64 -22.44 -8.15
C GLU A 50 -1.16 -21.00 -8.34
N GLU A 51 -1.59 -20.08 -7.47
CA GLU A 51 -1.15 -18.69 -7.48
C GLU A 51 0.31 -18.56 -7.03
N TYR A 52 0.72 -19.32 -6.01
CA TYR A 52 2.13 -19.42 -5.64
C TYR A 52 2.98 -19.99 -6.80
N ALA A 53 2.50 -21.00 -7.52
CA ALA A 53 3.20 -21.53 -8.68
C ALA A 53 3.36 -20.49 -9.81
N LYS A 54 2.36 -19.62 -10.03
CA LYS A 54 2.46 -18.49 -10.96
C LYS A 54 3.49 -17.46 -10.48
N LEU A 55 3.51 -17.14 -9.19
CA LEU A 55 4.49 -16.24 -8.60
C LEU A 55 5.91 -16.81 -8.73
N ASP A 56 6.10 -18.09 -8.46
CA ASP A 56 7.39 -18.78 -8.62
C ASP A 56 7.85 -18.81 -10.07
N LYS A 57 6.92 -19.04 -11.01
CA LYS A 57 7.22 -18.96 -12.44
C LYS A 57 7.67 -17.56 -12.83
N LEU A 58 6.94 -16.52 -12.39
CA LEU A 58 7.30 -15.12 -12.62
C LEU A 58 8.67 -14.80 -12.03
N VAL A 59 8.95 -15.23 -10.80
CA VAL A 59 10.23 -15.04 -10.13
C VAL A 59 11.35 -15.72 -10.90
N ARG A 60 11.14 -16.93 -11.44
CA ARG A 60 12.13 -17.63 -12.28
C ARG A 60 12.37 -16.91 -13.60
N GLU A 61 11.33 -16.43 -14.27
CA GLU A 61 11.41 -15.73 -15.55
C GLU A 61 12.05 -14.33 -15.42
N GLU A 62 11.84 -13.67 -14.28
CA GLU A 62 12.36 -12.34 -13.99
C GLU A 62 13.65 -12.36 -13.15
N LYS A 63 14.09 -13.54 -12.68
CA LYS A 63 15.35 -13.72 -11.95
C LYS A 63 16.51 -13.30 -12.86
N GLY A 64 17.16 -12.20 -12.49
CA GLY A 64 18.28 -11.63 -13.26
C GLY A 64 17.90 -10.52 -14.24
N LYS A 65 16.61 -10.29 -14.52
CA LYS A 65 16.15 -9.08 -15.23
C LYS A 65 15.96 -7.88 -14.30
N ALA A 66 15.87 -8.12 -12.99
CA ALA A 66 15.82 -7.08 -11.98
C ALA A 66 17.12 -6.26 -11.97
N VAL A 67 17.10 -5.11 -12.64
CA VAL A 67 18.22 -4.16 -12.61
C VAL A 67 18.26 -3.53 -11.22
N ARG A 68 19.40 -3.64 -10.52
CA ARG A 68 19.61 -2.89 -9.28
C ARG A 68 19.45 -1.40 -9.58
N VAL A 69 18.46 -0.77 -8.95
CA VAL A 69 18.19 0.66 -9.06
C VAL A 69 19.27 1.44 -8.32
N THR A 70 20.43 1.61 -8.96
CA THR A 70 21.55 2.38 -8.44
C THR A 70 21.44 3.86 -8.83
N LYS A 71 22.15 4.76 -8.13
CA LYS A 71 22.21 6.19 -8.49
C LYS A 71 22.65 6.40 -9.96
N ALA A 72 23.53 5.53 -10.47
CA ALA A 72 23.97 5.54 -11.86
C ALA A 72 22.86 5.12 -12.84
N PHE A 73 22.06 4.10 -12.49
CA PHE A 73 20.90 3.67 -13.28
C PHE A 73 19.83 4.77 -13.39
N ILE A 74 19.51 5.44 -12.27
CA ILE A 74 18.58 6.59 -12.24
C ILE A 74 19.11 7.75 -13.11
N ARG A 75 20.41 8.04 -13.03
CA ARG A 75 21.05 9.10 -13.83
C ARG A 75 21.00 8.79 -15.34
N ARG A 76 21.07 7.51 -15.72
CA ARG A 76 20.97 7.05 -17.12
C ARG A 76 19.53 7.11 -17.64
N LEU A 77 18.53 6.75 -16.83
CA LEU A 77 17.10 6.92 -17.15
C LEU A 77 16.74 8.39 -17.39
N LYS A 78 17.24 9.30 -16.55
CA LYS A 78 17.04 10.76 -16.70
C LYS A 78 17.67 11.35 -17.97
N LYS A 79 18.64 10.66 -18.59
CA LYS A 79 19.33 11.13 -19.80
C LYS A 79 18.67 10.69 -21.12
N GLY A 80 17.63 9.85 -21.07
CA GLY A 80 16.74 9.60 -22.20
C GLY A 80 17.27 8.63 -23.27
N LYS A 81 16.37 7.76 -23.73
CA LYS A 81 16.45 7.07 -25.03
C LYS A 81 16.61 8.12 -26.14
N ARG A 82 17.65 7.98 -26.95
CA ARG A 82 17.61 8.39 -28.37
C ARG A 82 17.08 7.21 -29.16
#